data_AF-U4UTQ8-F1
#
_entry.id   AF-U4UTQ8-F1
#
_cell.length_a   1.000
_cell.length_b   1.000
_cell.length_c   1.000
_cell.angle_alpha   90.00
_cell.angle_beta   90.00
_cell.angle_gamma   90.00
#
_symmetry.space_group_name_H-M   'P 1'
#
loop_
_entity.id
_entity.type
_entity.pdbx_description
1 polymer ?
#
loop_
_entity_poly.entity_id
_entity_poly.type
_entity_poly.pdbx_seq_one_letter_code
_entity_poly.pdbx_strand_id
1 'polypeptide(L)'
;MFLSKLRACLDKFALASVDALVRSIPNSSAILMENVNFNSLDTFVSIDVVSSNISQLCTGMIKDFPVLKKLSLINANLSEIQPGIFEKVPSLEYLSLGVNQLDYVPRGVFDSVKSLKVIYLTSNRIRSIEDGAFALMPLLEKVYLAHNQIAQLTGNIFFGSTRLSLVDLSFNKLVAIEESNFEDLKLREGSPKHPIKILLQRNQIENVARETFLGLRPVLLHLEYNQISRISQIVSGVPNGSKVFVDGNRIECIPDDVLERVEDGLLQLWAQANPLTCECLKRVQELVNNDIKGQLNVSTTLPCDLFSSFF
;
A
#
# COMPACT_ATOMS: atom_id res chain seq x y z
N MET A 1 -30.73 16.86 -11.76
CA MET A 1 -29.56 16.20 -11.13
C MET A 1 -28.72 15.36 -12.11
N PHE A 2 -29.30 14.72 -13.14
CA PHE A 2 -28.53 14.03 -14.20
C PHE A 2 -27.92 15.00 -15.24
N LEU A 3 -28.64 16.05 -15.63
CA LEU A 3 -28.17 17.06 -16.59
C LEU A 3 -26.99 17.93 -16.10
N SER A 4 -26.81 18.07 -14.78
CA SER A 4 -25.67 18.79 -14.18
C SER A 4 -24.39 17.95 -14.15
N LYS A 5 -24.51 16.62 -14.08
CA LYS A 5 -23.36 15.69 -14.12
C LYS A 5 -22.75 15.58 -15.52
N LEU A 6 -23.59 15.55 -16.57
CA LEU A 6 -23.11 15.51 -17.96
C LEU A 6 -22.36 16.78 -18.38
N ARG A 7 -22.69 17.95 -17.80
CA ARG A 7 -22.01 19.21 -18.13
C ARG A 7 -20.53 19.15 -17.75
N ALA A 8 -20.13 18.61 -16.60
CA ALA A 8 -18.71 18.56 -16.21
C ALA A 8 -17.83 17.71 -17.16
N CYS A 9 -18.37 16.63 -17.75
CA CYS A 9 -17.64 15.82 -18.73
C CYS A 9 -17.66 16.41 -20.16
N LEU A 10 -18.70 17.19 -20.51
CA LEU A 10 -18.82 17.88 -21.80
C LEU A 10 -18.14 19.26 -21.79
N ASP A 11 -17.99 19.85 -20.61
CA ASP A 11 -17.37 21.14 -20.42
C ASP A 11 -15.86 20.95 -20.35
N LYS A 12 -15.20 21.31 -21.46
CA LYS A 12 -13.75 21.28 -21.64
C LYS A 12 -13.00 22.01 -20.53
N PHE A 13 -13.70 22.74 -19.65
CA PHE A 13 -13.14 23.62 -18.63
C PHE A 13 -13.26 23.13 -17.20
N ALA A 14 -13.75 21.91 -16.91
CA ALA A 14 -14.01 21.53 -15.50
C ALA A 14 -12.75 21.49 -14.59
N LEU A 15 -11.57 21.17 -15.14
CA LEU A 15 -10.29 21.30 -14.41
C LEU A 15 -9.81 22.75 -14.40
N ALA A 16 -10.16 23.52 -15.42
CA ALA A 16 -9.84 24.92 -15.61
C ALA A 16 -10.74 25.87 -14.77
N SER A 17 -11.86 25.36 -14.26
CA SER A 17 -12.79 26.08 -13.37
C SER A 17 -12.52 25.80 -11.89
N VAL A 18 -11.48 25.02 -11.57
CA VAL A 18 -11.05 24.79 -10.20
C VAL A 18 -9.71 25.48 -9.95
N ASP A 19 -9.52 25.95 -8.73
CA ASP A 19 -8.24 26.50 -8.31
C ASP A 19 -7.21 25.38 -8.28
N ALA A 20 -6.12 25.58 -9.01
CA ALA A 20 -5.09 24.56 -9.19
C ALA A 20 -3.70 25.16 -9.02
N LEU A 21 -2.83 24.41 -8.35
CA LEU A 21 -1.39 24.67 -8.35
C LEU A 21 -0.76 23.94 -9.54
N VAL A 22 -0.10 24.68 -10.42
CA VAL A 22 0.47 24.14 -11.66
C VAL A 22 1.97 24.41 -11.77
N ARG A 23 2.69 23.51 -12.45
CA ARG A 23 4.13 23.67 -12.78
C ARG A 23 4.37 23.36 -14.24
N SER A 24 5.03 24.26 -14.97
CA SER A 24 5.37 24.07 -16.38
C SER A 24 6.66 23.26 -16.59
N ILE A 25 7.52 23.19 -15.59
CA ILE A 25 8.80 22.45 -15.66
C ILE A 25 8.93 21.64 -14.36
N PRO A 26 9.53 20.43 -14.40
CA PRO A 26 9.84 19.71 -13.17
C PRO A 26 10.59 20.58 -12.17
N ASN A 27 10.17 20.52 -10.91
CA ASN A 27 10.80 21.22 -9.78
C ASN A 27 10.74 22.76 -9.82
N SER A 28 9.95 23.37 -10.71
CA SER A 28 9.66 24.81 -10.62
C SER A 28 8.73 25.11 -9.43
N SER A 29 8.74 26.37 -8.97
CA SER A 29 7.69 26.86 -8.07
C SER A 29 6.32 26.64 -8.71
N ALA A 30 5.35 26.23 -7.90
CA ALA A 30 3.98 26.12 -8.36
C ALA A 30 3.38 27.52 -8.48
N ILE A 31 2.55 27.71 -9.50
CA ILE A 31 1.75 28.92 -9.71
C ILE A 31 0.31 28.55 -9.41
N LEU A 32 -0.36 29.35 -8.58
CA LEU A 32 -1.80 29.20 -8.36
C LEU A 32 -2.54 29.80 -9.55
N MET A 33 -3.36 28.99 -10.21
CA MET A 33 -4.28 29.39 -11.26
C MET A 33 -5.69 29.45 -10.68
N GLU A 34 -6.22 30.66 -10.48
CA GLU A 34 -7.58 30.88 -9.97
C GLU A 34 -8.53 31.25 -11.10
N ASN A 35 -9.58 30.47 -11.32
CA ASN A 35 -10.59 30.70 -12.36
C ASN A 35 -10.02 30.90 -13.79
N VAL A 36 -8.83 30.35 -14.07
CA VAL A 36 -8.18 30.47 -15.38
C VAL A 36 -8.36 29.18 -16.18
N ASN A 37 -8.79 29.31 -17.43
CA ASN A 37 -8.76 28.18 -18.34
C ASN A 37 -7.32 27.83 -18.77
N PHE A 38 -6.70 26.91 -18.05
CA PHE A 38 -5.32 26.48 -18.30
C PHE A 38 -5.20 25.23 -19.19
N ASN A 39 -6.30 24.70 -19.72
CA ASN A 39 -6.30 23.51 -20.60
C ASN A 39 -5.71 23.77 -21.98
N SER A 40 -5.46 25.03 -22.37
CA SER A 40 -4.77 25.37 -23.62
C SER A 40 -3.26 25.55 -23.46
N LEU A 41 -2.72 25.28 -22.28
CA LEU A 41 -1.32 25.49 -21.96
C LEU A 41 -0.62 24.13 -21.92
N ASP A 42 -0.12 23.68 -23.08
CA ASP A 42 0.58 22.40 -23.32
C ASP A 42 1.87 22.21 -22.49
N THR A 43 2.15 23.11 -21.55
CA THR A 43 3.41 23.20 -20.83
C THR A 43 3.36 22.55 -19.46
N PHE A 44 2.20 22.22 -18.90
CA PHE A 44 2.15 21.74 -17.51
C PHE A 44 2.58 20.29 -17.34
N VAL A 45 3.51 20.12 -16.41
CA VAL A 45 4.11 18.83 -16.04
C VAL A 45 3.54 18.35 -14.69
N SER A 46 2.99 19.25 -13.87
CA SER A 46 2.35 18.95 -12.59
C SER A 46 1.07 19.78 -12.44
N ILE A 47 -0.03 19.13 -12.08
CA ILE A 47 -1.30 19.78 -11.72
C ILE A 47 -1.74 19.21 -10.37
N ASP A 48 -1.87 20.10 -9.39
CA ASP A 48 -2.32 19.77 -8.04
C ASP A 48 -3.63 20.53 -7.76
N VAL A 49 -4.74 19.79 -7.64
CA VAL A 49 -6.04 20.30 -7.21
C VAL A 49 -6.34 19.77 -5.82
N VAL A 50 -6.64 20.67 -4.89
CA VAL A 50 -6.97 20.32 -3.51
C VAL A 50 -8.29 20.95 -3.13
N SER A 51 -9.17 20.18 -2.48
CA SER A 51 -10.43 20.69 -1.91
C SER A 51 -11.36 21.30 -2.97
N SER A 52 -11.71 20.50 -3.97
CA SER A 52 -12.64 20.88 -5.05
C SER A 52 -13.86 19.93 -5.09
N ASN A 53 -14.89 20.25 -5.88
CA ASN A 53 -16.07 19.39 -6.01
C ASN A 53 -16.11 18.68 -7.39
N ILE A 54 -15.04 17.95 -7.71
CA ILE A 54 -14.88 17.19 -8.96
C ILE A 54 -15.40 15.77 -8.73
N SER A 55 -16.71 15.64 -8.59
CA SER A 55 -17.36 14.35 -8.29
C SER A 55 -17.06 13.22 -9.29
N GLN A 56 -16.66 13.59 -10.51
CA GLN A 56 -16.25 12.70 -11.61
C GLN A 56 -15.04 13.30 -12.35
N LEU A 57 -14.04 12.47 -12.63
CA LEU A 57 -12.92 12.79 -13.52
C LEU A 57 -13.29 12.32 -14.93
N CYS A 58 -13.22 13.22 -15.92
CA CYS A 58 -13.57 12.91 -17.32
C CYS A 58 -12.39 13.20 -18.26
N THR A 59 -12.30 12.46 -19.38
CA THR A 59 -11.14 12.54 -20.30
C THR A 59 -10.97 13.97 -20.83
N GLY A 60 -12.08 14.68 -21.06
CA GLY A 60 -12.08 16.08 -21.48
C GLY A 60 -11.32 17.03 -20.54
N MET A 61 -11.18 16.68 -19.25
CA MET A 61 -10.52 17.51 -18.24
C MET A 61 -8.99 17.44 -18.31
N ILE A 62 -8.44 16.31 -18.78
CA ILE A 62 -7.00 16.05 -18.76
C ILE A 62 -6.38 15.82 -20.15
N LYS A 63 -7.20 15.68 -21.20
CA LYS A 63 -6.74 15.31 -22.54
C LYS A 63 -5.77 16.29 -23.20
N ASP A 64 -5.78 17.55 -22.77
CA ASP A 64 -4.97 18.61 -23.36
C ASP A 64 -3.59 18.71 -22.65
N PHE A 65 -3.25 17.76 -21.76
CA PHE A 65 -1.95 17.70 -21.07
C PHE A 65 -1.15 16.42 -21.39
N PRO A 66 -0.76 16.16 -22.65
CA PRO A 66 -0.10 14.92 -23.05
C PRO A 66 1.27 14.68 -22.38
N VAL A 67 1.91 15.75 -21.93
CA VAL A 67 3.21 15.73 -21.23
C VAL A 67 3.08 15.74 -19.70
N LEU A 68 1.86 15.67 -19.17
CA LEU A 68 1.61 15.68 -17.72
C LEU A 68 2.30 14.50 -17.05
N LYS A 69 3.15 14.79 -16.06
CA LYS A 69 3.86 13.76 -15.28
C LYS A 69 3.25 13.55 -13.91
N LYS A 70 2.61 14.57 -13.34
CA LYS A 70 2.00 14.50 -12.01
C LYS A 70 0.59 15.05 -12.03
N LEU A 71 -0.36 14.25 -11.54
CA LEU A 71 -1.74 14.66 -11.33
C LEU A 71 -2.12 14.35 -9.88
N SER A 72 -2.55 15.38 -9.15
CA SER A 72 -3.07 15.23 -7.79
C SER A 72 -4.47 15.83 -7.72
N LEU A 73 -5.45 15.03 -7.34
CA LEU A 73 -6.84 15.41 -7.10
C LEU A 73 -7.19 14.97 -5.68
N ILE A 74 -6.84 15.78 -4.68
CA ILE A 74 -7.01 15.43 -3.26
C ILE A 74 -8.24 16.13 -2.71
N ASN A 75 -9.07 15.43 -1.94
CA ASN A 75 -10.26 16.01 -1.33
C ASN A 75 -11.20 16.61 -2.40
N ALA A 76 -11.40 15.87 -3.50
CA ALA A 76 -12.13 16.35 -4.68
C ALA A 76 -13.57 15.78 -4.78
N ASN A 77 -14.02 15.01 -3.78
CA ASN A 77 -15.27 14.24 -3.81
C ASN A 77 -15.37 13.23 -4.96
N LEU A 78 -14.25 12.78 -5.52
CA LEU A 78 -14.23 11.83 -6.62
C LEU A 78 -14.80 10.49 -6.16
N SER A 79 -15.80 9.95 -6.88
CA SER A 79 -16.50 8.72 -6.49
C SER A 79 -16.16 7.50 -7.36
N GLU A 80 -15.67 7.73 -8.58
CA GLU A 80 -15.31 6.67 -9.53
C GLU A 80 -14.12 7.08 -10.41
N ILE A 81 -13.40 6.08 -10.93
CA ILE A 81 -12.41 6.25 -11.99
C ILE A 81 -12.87 5.40 -13.17
N GLN A 82 -13.23 6.05 -14.27
CA GLN A 82 -13.69 5.32 -15.46
C GLN A 82 -12.50 4.71 -16.21
N PRO A 83 -12.63 3.47 -16.75
CA PRO A 83 -11.62 2.90 -17.64
C PRO A 83 -11.32 3.83 -18.83
N GLY A 84 -10.06 3.90 -19.26
CA GLY A 84 -9.63 4.73 -20.38
C GLY A 84 -9.48 6.23 -20.06
N ILE A 85 -9.77 6.66 -18.82
CA ILE A 85 -9.70 8.07 -18.43
C ILE A 85 -8.32 8.70 -18.68
N PHE A 86 -7.25 7.91 -18.49
CA PHE A 86 -5.86 8.36 -18.59
C PHE A 86 -5.24 8.16 -19.99
N GLU A 87 -6.01 7.77 -21.02
CA GLU A 87 -5.46 7.49 -22.36
C GLU A 87 -4.75 8.66 -23.01
N LYS A 88 -5.11 9.89 -22.63
CA LYS A 88 -4.59 11.13 -23.20
C LYS A 88 -3.45 11.75 -22.38
N VAL A 89 -3.06 11.12 -21.27
CA VAL A 89 -1.93 11.55 -20.43
C VAL A 89 -0.88 10.42 -20.28
N PRO A 90 -0.35 9.88 -21.39
CA PRO A 90 0.49 8.68 -21.36
C PRO A 90 1.83 8.86 -20.64
N SER A 91 2.22 10.10 -20.35
CA SER A 91 3.46 10.47 -19.65
C SER A 91 3.32 10.50 -18.12
N LEU A 92 2.14 10.15 -17.58
CA LEU A 92 1.87 10.28 -16.15
C LEU A 92 2.76 9.34 -15.34
N GLU A 93 3.57 9.91 -14.44
CA GLU A 93 4.50 9.17 -13.57
C GLU A 93 3.99 9.09 -12.13
N TYR A 94 3.16 10.04 -11.70
CA TYR A 94 2.62 10.16 -10.35
C TYR A 94 1.13 10.49 -10.40
N LEU A 95 0.31 9.69 -9.72
CA LEU A 95 -1.12 9.91 -9.56
C LEU A 95 -1.49 9.90 -8.09
N SER A 96 -2.13 10.97 -7.62
CA SER A 96 -2.70 11.04 -6.28
C SER A 96 -4.18 11.33 -6.34
N LEU A 97 -4.98 10.39 -5.84
CA LEU A 97 -6.43 10.47 -5.70
C LEU A 97 -6.84 10.24 -4.24
N GLY A 98 -5.97 10.65 -3.30
CA GLY A 98 -6.22 10.47 -1.87
C GLY A 98 -7.34 11.37 -1.34
N VAL A 99 -7.93 10.96 -0.20
CA VAL A 99 -9.02 11.71 0.45
C VAL A 99 -10.21 11.92 -0.51
N ASN A 100 -10.62 10.87 -1.22
CA ASN A 100 -11.80 10.92 -2.10
C ASN A 100 -12.84 9.91 -1.60
N GLN A 101 -13.80 9.56 -2.45
CA GLN A 101 -14.93 8.66 -2.14
C GLN A 101 -14.94 7.44 -3.05
N LEU A 102 -13.77 6.99 -3.52
CA LEU A 102 -13.66 5.83 -4.40
C LEU A 102 -14.04 4.55 -3.65
N ASP A 103 -14.94 3.75 -4.24
CA ASP A 103 -15.45 2.51 -3.63
C ASP A 103 -14.71 1.24 -4.10
N TYR A 104 -14.08 1.27 -5.28
CA TYR A 104 -13.32 0.14 -5.83
C TYR A 104 -12.25 0.61 -6.83
N VAL A 105 -11.31 -0.28 -7.18
CA VAL A 105 -10.33 -0.04 -8.27
C VAL A 105 -10.60 -1.04 -9.40
N PRO A 106 -11.04 -0.57 -10.58
CA PRO A 106 -11.34 -1.44 -11.71
C PRO A 106 -10.10 -2.01 -12.38
N ARG A 107 -10.25 -3.19 -12.99
CA ARG A 107 -9.23 -3.82 -13.83
C ARG A 107 -8.84 -2.91 -14.99
N GLY A 108 -7.54 -2.82 -15.26
CA GLY A 108 -7.01 -2.12 -16.44
C GLY A 108 -7.22 -0.60 -16.44
N VAL A 109 -7.69 0.00 -15.34
CA VAL A 109 -7.94 1.45 -15.26
C VAL A 109 -6.68 2.29 -15.52
N PHE A 110 -5.49 1.71 -15.27
CA PHE A 110 -4.19 2.33 -15.49
C PHE A 110 -3.44 1.78 -16.73
N ASP A 111 -4.10 1.01 -17.60
CA ASP A 111 -3.40 0.33 -18.71
C ASP A 111 -2.76 1.28 -19.73
N SER A 112 -3.33 2.47 -19.92
CA SER A 112 -2.80 3.44 -20.86
C SER A 112 -1.60 4.26 -20.33
N VAL A 113 -1.28 4.15 -19.04
CA VAL A 113 -0.26 4.98 -18.36
C VAL A 113 0.88 4.11 -17.82
N LYS A 114 1.57 3.44 -18.73
CA LYS A 114 2.69 2.53 -18.42
C LYS A 114 3.91 3.24 -17.78
N SER A 115 3.94 4.58 -17.80
CA SER A 115 4.95 5.41 -17.14
C SER A 115 4.72 5.58 -15.63
N LEU A 116 3.55 5.21 -15.11
CA LEU A 116 3.22 5.40 -13.69
C LEU A 116 4.21 4.66 -12.79
N LYS A 117 4.75 5.40 -11.83
CA LYS A 117 5.67 4.90 -10.80
C LYS A 117 5.01 4.85 -9.43
N VAL A 118 4.13 5.81 -9.14
CA VAL A 118 3.52 5.95 -7.82
C VAL A 118 2.04 6.27 -7.93
N ILE A 119 1.22 5.52 -7.20
CA ILE A 119 -0.23 5.71 -7.10
C ILE A 119 -0.63 5.88 -5.64
N TYR A 120 -1.30 6.97 -5.31
CA TYR A 120 -1.91 7.22 -4.01
C TYR A 120 -3.44 7.12 -4.10
N LEU A 121 -4.01 6.18 -3.36
CA LEU A 121 -5.44 5.96 -3.16
C LEU A 121 -5.80 5.98 -1.66
N THR A 122 -4.91 6.53 -0.83
CA THR A 122 -5.05 6.63 0.64
C THR A 122 -6.32 7.40 1.03
N SER A 123 -6.98 6.97 2.11
CA SER A 123 -8.16 7.65 2.68
C SER A 123 -9.32 7.75 1.68
N ASN A 124 -9.66 6.63 1.05
CA ASN A 124 -10.87 6.49 0.23
C ASN A 124 -11.87 5.57 0.94
N ARG A 125 -12.83 5.00 0.19
CA ARG A 125 -13.81 4.02 0.68
C ARG A 125 -13.65 2.67 -0.03
N ILE A 126 -12.46 2.37 -0.54
CA ILE A 126 -12.21 1.22 -1.42
C ILE A 126 -12.48 -0.06 -0.64
N ARG A 127 -13.40 -0.88 -1.14
CA ARG A 127 -13.77 -2.18 -0.55
C ARG A 127 -13.15 -3.36 -1.31
N SER A 128 -12.94 -3.18 -2.62
CA SER A 128 -12.38 -4.21 -3.49
C SER A 128 -11.41 -3.62 -4.52
N ILE A 129 -10.45 -4.44 -4.91
CA ILE A 129 -9.51 -4.19 -6.00
C ILE A 129 -9.70 -5.36 -6.96
N GLU A 130 -10.03 -5.07 -8.22
CA GLU A 130 -10.20 -6.14 -9.21
C GLU A 130 -8.87 -6.74 -9.63
N ASP A 131 -8.89 -8.01 -10.05
CA ASP A 131 -7.75 -8.68 -10.65
C ASP A 131 -7.19 -7.87 -11.82
N GLY A 132 -5.90 -7.61 -11.79
CA GLY A 132 -5.22 -6.82 -12.81
C GLY A 132 -5.47 -5.31 -12.73
N ALA A 133 -6.00 -4.77 -11.64
CA ALA A 133 -6.10 -3.33 -11.43
C ALA A 133 -4.75 -2.60 -11.56
N PHE A 134 -3.66 -3.22 -11.09
CA PHE A 134 -2.30 -2.68 -11.17
C PHE A 134 -1.36 -3.61 -11.96
N ALA A 135 -1.90 -4.38 -12.92
CA ALA A 135 -1.13 -5.30 -13.72
C ALA A 135 -0.46 -4.62 -14.93
N LEU A 136 0.61 -5.24 -15.41
CA LEU A 136 1.35 -4.84 -16.59
C LEU A 136 1.83 -3.39 -16.51
N MET A 137 2.24 -2.93 -15.33
CA MET A 137 2.77 -1.59 -15.09
C MET A 137 4.30 -1.69 -14.82
N PRO A 138 5.14 -1.72 -15.87
CA PRO A 138 6.55 -2.10 -15.75
C PRO A 138 7.39 -1.08 -14.95
N LEU A 139 6.89 0.15 -14.81
CA LEU A 139 7.54 1.21 -14.02
C LEU A 139 6.92 1.42 -12.64
N LEU A 140 5.86 0.71 -12.28
CA LEU A 140 5.18 0.90 -11.00
C LEU A 140 6.08 0.46 -9.86
N GLU A 141 6.34 1.38 -8.93
CA GLU A 141 7.22 1.18 -7.79
C GLU A 141 6.46 1.15 -6.46
N LYS A 142 5.37 1.93 -6.34
CA LYS A 142 4.68 2.13 -5.06
C LYS A 142 3.18 2.31 -5.24
N VAL A 143 2.40 1.55 -4.46
CA VAL A 143 0.94 1.68 -4.37
C VAL A 143 0.54 1.92 -2.93
N TYR A 144 -0.18 3.02 -2.70
CA TYR A 144 -0.69 3.39 -1.37
C TYR A 144 -2.22 3.27 -1.33
N LEU A 145 -2.72 2.35 -0.51
CA LEU A 145 -4.13 2.02 -0.31
C LEU A 145 -4.52 2.11 1.18
N ALA A 146 -3.70 2.77 2.00
CA ALA A 146 -3.96 2.90 3.42
C ALA A 146 -5.29 3.63 3.72
N HIS A 147 -5.89 3.37 4.88
CA HIS A 147 -7.15 4.00 5.31
C HIS A 147 -8.29 3.79 4.31
N ASN A 148 -8.53 2.54 3.93
CA ASN A 148 -9.66 2.14 3.08
C ASN A 148 -10.53 1.10 3.82
N GLN A 149 -11.41 0.41 3.10
CA GLN A 149 -12.34 -0.58 3.63
C GLN A 149 -12.10 -1.98 3.02
N ILE A 150 -10.86 -2.25 2.59
CA ILE A 150 -10.51 -3.50 1.90
C ILE A 150 -10.58 -4.64 2.89
N ALA A 151 -11.47 -5.61 2.63
CA ALA A 151 -11.67 -6.76 3.50
C ALA A 151 -10.98 -8.04 3.00
N GLN A 152 -10.71 -8.12 1.70
CA GLN A 152 -10.09 -9.27 1.04
C GLN A 152 -9.20 -8.79 -0.12
N LEU A 153 -8.17 -9.59 -0.44
CA LEU A 153 -7.33 -9.42 -1.61
C LEU A 153 -7.51 -10.61 -2.55
N THR A 154 -7.21 -10.40 -3.81
CA THR A 154 -7.08 -11.46 -4.82
C THR A 154 -5.61 -11.61 -5.22
N GLY A 155 -5.28 -12.63 -6.03
CA GLY A 155 -3.88 -13.00 -6.28
C GLY A 155 -3.20 -12.43 -7.52
N ASN A 156 -3.91 -11.69 -8.37
CA ASN A 156 -3.40 -11.19 -9.65
C ASN A 156 -3.45 -9.66 -9.76
N ILE A 157 -3.40 -8.96 -8.63
CA ILE A 157 -3.56 -7.51 -8.57
C ILE A 157 -2.38 -6.78 -9.24
N PHE A 158 -1.17 -7.31 -9.10
CA PHE A 158 0.11 -6.69 -9.48
C PHE A 158 0.86 -7.44 -10.59
N PHE A 159 0.20 -8.39 -11.27
CA PHE A 159 0.81 -9.23 -12.28
C PHE A 159 1.63 -8.43 -13.31
N GLY A 160 2.92 -8.73 -13.44
CA GLY A 160 3.82 -8.07 -14.41
C GLY A 160 4.33 -6.69 -13.99
N SER A 161 3.99 -6.19 -12.81
CA SER A 161 4.52 -4.94 -12.25
C SER A 161 5.85 -5.18 -11.51
N THR A 162 6.87 -5.55 -12.28
CA THR A 162 8.14 -6.11 -11.78
C THR A 162 8.95 -5.16 -10.90
N ARG A 163 8.75 -3.84 -10.99
CA ARG A 163 9.47 -2.85 -10.16
C ARG A 163 8.80 -2.57 -8.81
N LEU A 164 7.63 -3.15 -8.54
CA LEU A 164 6.83 -2.82 -7.37
C LEU A 164 7.58 -3.15 -6.09
N SER A 165 7.90 -2.11 -5.32
CA SER A 165 8.75 -2.14 -4.12
C SER A 165 7.99 -1.83 -2.84
N LEU A 166 6.80 -1.25 -2.92
CA LEU A 166 5.98 -0.91 -1.78
C LEU A 166 4.50 -1.11 -2.10
N VAL A 167 3.82 -1.88 -1.25
CA VAL A 167 2.36 -1.99 -1.21
C VAL A 167 1.91 -1.60 0.19
N ASP A 168 1.13 -0.54 0.30
CA ASP A 168 0.57 -0.08 1.56
C ASP A 168 -0.93 -0.35 1.66
N LEU A 169 -1.27 -1.36 2.47
CA LEU A 169 -2.62 -1.79 2.78
C LEU A 169 -2.95 -1.58 4.27
N SER A 170 -2.20 -0.73 4.95
CA SER A 170 -2.41 -0.45 6.38
C SER A 170 -3.76 0.23 6.65
N PHE A 171 -4.29 0.09 7.87
CA PHE A 171 -5.57 0.69 8.24
C PHE A 171 -6.73 0.29 7.29
N ASN A 172 -6.83 -1.00 6.96
CA ASN A 172 -7.94 -1.57 6.19
C ASN A 172 -8.76 -2.53 7.07
N LYS A 173 -9.48 -3.47 6.45
CA LYS A 173 -10.38 -4.42 7.12
C LYS A 173 -10.02 -5.88 6.82
N LEU A 174 -8.77 -6.15 6.40
CA LEU A 174 -8.31 -7.49 6.06
C LEU A 174 -8.39 -8.40 7.28
N VAL A 175 -8.96 -9.59 7.13
CA VAL A 175 -9.12 -10.60 8.20
C VAL A 175 -8.19 -11.80 8.02
N ALA A 176 -7.80 -12.08 6.78
CA ALA A 176 -6.88 -13.15 6.45
C ALA A 176 -5.98 -12.75 5.27
N ILE A 177 -4.84 -13.41 5.17
CA ILE A 177 -3.97 -13.37 3.99
C ILE A 177 -3.91 -14.79 3.43
N GLU A 178 -4.33 -14.97 2.19
CA GLU A 178 -4.37 -16.27 1.50
C GLU A 178 -3.10 -16.51 0.68
N GLU A 179 -2.85 -17.76 0.29
CA GLU A 179 -1.67 -18.15 -0.52
C GLU A 179 -1.58 -17.34 -1.81
N SER A 180 -2.74 -17.07 -2.42
CA SER A 180 -2.84 -16.39 -3.70
C SER A 180 -2.46 -14.90 -3.65
N ASN A 181 -2.62 -14.20 -2.51
CA ASN A 181 -2.65 -12.73 -2.45
C ASN A 181 -1.38 -12.02 -2.93
N PHE A 182 -0.23 -12.69 -2.90
CA PHE A 182 1.07 -12.15 -3.35
C PHE A 182 1.79 -13.09 -4.32
N GLU A 183 1.07 -14.05 -4.92
CA GLU A 183 1.62 -15.04 -5.86
C GLU A 183 2.31 -14.37 -7.05
N ASP A 184 1.73 -13.28 -7.54
CA ASP A 184 2.21 -12.50 -8.67
C ASP A 184 3.46 -11.66 -8.37
N LEU A 185 3.86 -11.54 -7.11
CA LEU A 185 5.08 -10.85 -6.66
C LEU A 185 6.29 -11.78 -6.48
N LYS A 186 6.11 -13.09 -6.67
CA LYS A 186 7.21 -14.08 -6.61
C LYS A 186 8.30 -13.76 -7.62
N LEU A 187 9.53 -14.12 -7.24
CA LEU A 187 10.73 -13.89 -8.04
C LEU A 187 10.58 -14.51 -9.43
N ARG A 188 10.87 -13.70 -10.44
CA ARG A 188 10.99 -14.08 -11.85
C ARG A 188 12.32 -13.53 -12.38
N GLU A 189 12.70 -13.95 -13.57
CA GLU A 189 13.88 -13.38 -14.23
C GLU A 189 13.74 -11.85 -14.36
N GLY A 190 14.77 -11.12 -13.92
CA GLY A 190 14.74 -9.65 -13.89
C GLY A 190 14.04 -9.01 -12.68
N SER A 191 13.54 -9.80 -11.72
CA SER A 191 12.98 -9.26 -10.48
C SER A 191 14.02 -8.41 -9.71
N PRO A 192 13.59 -7.33 -9.04
CA PRO A 192 14.52 -6.49 -8.32
C PRO A 192 15.06 -7.19 -7.08
N LYS A 193 16.34 -6.97 -6.77
CA LYS A 193 17.04 -7.63 -5.65
C LYS A 193 16.79 -6.97 -4.29
N HIS A 194 16.33 -5.72 -4.28
CA HIS A 194 16.05 -5.00 -3.03
C HIS A 194 14.81 -5.61 -2.32
N PRO A 195 14.63 -5.37 -1.02
CA PRO A 195 13.44 -5.84 -0.34
C PRO A 195 12.15 -5.22 -0.88
N ILE A 196 11.04 -5.97 -0.81
CA ILE A 196 9.69 -5.43 -0.99
C ILE A 196 9.09 -5.06 0.36
N LYS A 197 8.45 -3.90 0.45
CA LYS A 197 7.77 -3.43 1.66
C LYS A 197 6.28 -3.68 1.55
N ILE A 198 5.74 -4.49 2.46
CA ILE A 198 4.32 -4.82 2.52
C ILE A 198 3.79 -4.30 3.85
N LEU A 199 2.93 -3.29 3.80
CA LEU A 199 2.33 -2.66 4.98
C LEU A 199 0.92 -3.19 5.18
N LEU A 200 0.71 -3.94 6.27
CA LEU A 200 -0.56 -4.55 6.65
C LEU A 200 -0.95 -4.20 8.09
N GLN A 201 -0.23 -3.28 8.74
CA GLN A 201 -0.50 -2.89 10.11
C GLN A 201 -1.91 -2.30 10.27
N ARG A 202 -2.50 -2.50 11.44
CA ARG A 202 -3.85 -2.02 11.79
C ARG A 202 -4.94 -2.51 10.85
N ASN A 203 -4.90 -3.81 10.54
CA ASN A 203 -6.00 -4.56 9.95
C ASN A 203 -6.67 -5.42 11.05
N GLN A 204 -7.39 -6.48 10.64
CA GLN A 204 -8.02 -7.46 11.53
C GLN A 204 -7.46 -8.86 11.26
N ILE A 205 -6.21 -8.95 10.78
CA ILE A 205 -5.64 -10.21 10.30
C ILE A 205 -5.46 -11.17 11.47
N GLU A 206 -6.13 -12.32 11.40
CA GLU A 206 -5.99 -13.41 12.36
C GLU A 206 -5.15 -14.55 11.78
N ASN A 207 -5.39 -14.87 10.50
CA ASN A 207 -4.80 -16.00 9.81
C ASN A 207 -3.96 -15.55 8.63
N VAL A 208 -2.76 -16.09 8.52
CA VAL A 208 -1.89 -15.97 7.35
C VAL A 208 -1.66 -17.38 6.83
N ALA A 209 -2.01 -17.64 5.57
CA ALA A 209 -1.79 -18.93 4.97
C ALA A 209 -0.28 -19.25 4.93
N ARG A 210 0.04 -20.55 5.08
CA ARG A 210 1.42 -21.00 4.98
C ARG A 210 1.92 -20.72 3.56
N GLU A 211 3.21 -20.49 3.42
CA GLU A 211 3.86 -20.31 2.12
C GLU A 211 3.40 -19.10 1.28
N THR A 212 2.51 -18.23 1.76
CA THR A 212 2.10 -16.99 1.04
C THR A 212 3.30 -16.15 0.58
N PHE A 213 4.36 -16.09 1.40
CA PHE A 213 5.55 -15.30 1.11
C PHE A 213 6.70 -16.11 0.47
N LEU A 214 6.49 -17.41 0.24
CA LEU A 214 7.51 -18.29 -0.32
C LEU A 214 7.88 -17.85 -1.74
N GLY A 215 9.17 -17.79 -2.03
CA GLY A 215 9.66 -17.39 -3.36
C GLY A 215 9.58 -15.89 -3.64
N LEU A 216 9.19 -15.07 -2.66
CA LEU A 216 9.41 -13.62 -2.73
C LEU A 216 10.90 -13.29 -2.57
N ARG A 217 11.26 -12.06 -2.93
CA ARG A 217 12.48 -11.39 -2.46
C ARG A 217 12.35 -11.03 -0.97
N PRO A 218 13.44 -10.66 -0.26
CA PRO A 218 13.36 -10.27 1.15
C PRO A 218 12.23 -9.27 1.39
N VAL A 219 11.46 -9.45 2.47
CA VAL A 219 10.27 -8.66 2.74
C VAL A 219 10.48 -7.80 3.98
N LEU A 220 10.10 -6.52 3.89
CA LEU A 220 9.83 -5.67 5.06
C LEU A 220 8.32 -5.77 5.34
N LEU A 221 7.95 -6.72 6.19
CA LEU A 221 6.56 -7.12 6.44
C LEU A 221 6.06 -6.49 7.74
N HIS A 222 5.16 -5.52 7.60
CA HIS A 222 4.54 -4.82 8.72
C HIS A 222 3.16 -5.40 9.00
N LEU A 223 2.99 -6.07 10.12
CA LEU A 223 1.77 -6.75 10.59
C LEU A 223 1.35 -6.26 11.99
N GLU A 224 1.90 -5.12 12.44
CA GLU A 224 1.64 -4.57 13.76
C GLU A 224 0.14 -4.29 13.97
N TYR A 225 -0.35 -4.46 15.19
CA TYR A 225 -1.74 -4.17 15.56
C TYR A 225 -2.78 -4.93 14.73
N ASN A 226 -2.59 -6.24 14.57
CA ASN A 226 -3.54 -7.18 14.00
C ASN A 226 -4.06 -8.14 15.10
N GLN A 227 -4.60 -9.30 14.73
CA GLN A 227 -5.16 -10.31 15.65
C GLN A 227 -4.39 -11.64 15.59
N ILE A 228 -3.12 -11.61 15.17
CA ILE A 228 -2.31 -12.79 14.88
C ILE A 228 -1.93 -13.48 16.19
N SER A 229 -2.16 -14.79 16.28
CA SER A 229 -1.75 -15.61 17.43
C SER A 229 -0.62 -16.59 17.11
N ARG A 230 -0.50 -17.01 15.83
CA ARG A 230 0.45 -18.04 15.39
C ARG A 230 1.50 -17.47 14.45
N ILE A 231 2.63 -17.04 15.01
CA ILE A 231 3.73 -16.47 14.22
C ILE A 231 4.38 -17.46 13.25
N SER A 232 4.39 -18.76 13.57
CA SER A 232 4.99 -19.81 12.72
C SER A 232 4.40 -19.85 11.31
N GLN A 233 3.11 -19.56 11.16
CA GLN A 233 2.43 -19.53 9.85
C GLN A 233 2.97 -18.43 8.92
N ILE A 234 3.46 -17.34 9.50
CA ILE A 234 4.03 -16.21 8.75
C ILE A 234 5.47 -16.53 8.41
N VAL A 235 6.25 -16.85 9.44
CA VAL A 235 7.70 -16.92 9.31
C VAL A 235 8.16 -18.16 8.55
N SER A 236 7.42 -19.28 8.53
CA SER A 236 7.84 -20.46 7.75
C SER A 236 8.08 -20.13 6.26
N GLY A 237 7.28 -19.22 5.70
CA GLY A 237 7.32 -18.85 4.29
C GLY A 237 8.14 -17.58 3.96
N VAL A 238 8.58 -16.77 4.95
CA VAL A 238 9.30 -15.52 4.62
C VAL A 238 10.74 -15.81 4.16
N PRO A 239 11.22 -15.17 3.08
CA PRO A 239 12.59 -15.32 2.59
C PRO A 239 13.65 -14.84 3.60
N ASN A 240 14.88 -15.36 3.50
CA ASN A 240 15.99 -14.92 4.33
C ASN A 240 16.33 -13.43 4.09
N GLY A 241 16.78 -12.73 5.13
CA GLY A 241 17.03 -11.29 5.13
C GLY A 241 15.76 -10.44 5.30
N SER A 242 14.62 -11.06 5.58
CA SER A 242 13.36 -10.36 5.84
C SER A 242 13.33 -9.72 7.22
N LYS A 243 12.51 -8.67 7.35
CA LYS A 243 12.20 -7.98 8.59
C LYS A 243 10.70 -8.07 8.83
N VAL A 244 10.30 -8.63 9.95
CA VAL A 244 8.90 -8.88 10.28
C VAL A 244 8.53 -8.13 11.55
N PHE A 245 7.53 -7.27 11.46
CA PHE A 245 7.02 -6.47 12.57
C PHE A 245 5.62 -6.98 12.93
N VAL A 246 5.46 -7.54 14.12
CA VAL A 246 4.21 -8.13 14.64
C VAL A 246 3.88 -7.57 16.02
N ASP A 247 4.33 -6.35 16.31
CA ASP A 247 4.03 -5.68 17.57
C ASP A 247 2.51 -5.51 17.79
N GLY A 248 2.04 -5.64 19.02
CA GLY A 248 0.61 -5.41 19.33
C GLY A 248 -0.35 -6.45 18.75
N ASN A 249 0.07 -7.71 18.61
CA ASN A 249 -0.77 -8.83 18.18
C ASN A 249 -1.21 -9.69 19.39
N ARG A 250 -1.67 -10.92 19.15
CA ARG A 250 -2.13 -11.89 20.17
C ARG A 250 -1.18 -13.07 20.32
N ILE A 251 0.12 -12.86 20.08
CA ILE A 251 1.12 -13.93 20.12
C ILE A 251 1.41 -14.29 21.58
N GLU A 252 1.19 -15.54 21.95
CA GLU A 252 1.47 -16.04 23.31
C GLU A 252 2.88 -16.61 23.47
N CYS A 253 3.49 -17.07 22.37
CA CYS A 253 4.89 -17.46 22.37
C CYS A 253 5.56 -17.41 21.00
N ILE A 254 6.89 -17.26 21.00
CA ILE A 254 7.74 -17.36 19.81
C ILE A 254 8.31 -18.80 19.76
N PRO A 255 7.97 -19.59 18.73
CA PRO A 255 8.46 -20.97 18.56
C PRO A 255 9.97 -21.05 18.29
N ASP A 256 10.59 -22.21 18.57
CA ASP A 256 12.05 -22.39 18.54
C ASP A 256 12.62 -22.31 17.12
N ASP A 257 11.92 -22.83 16.12
CA ASP A 257 12.29 -22.71 14.69
C ASP A 257 12.36 -21.25 14.22
N VAL A 258 11.57 -20.37 14.83
CA VAL A 258 11.63 -18.92 14.56
C VAL A 258 12.86 -18.31 15.22
N LEU A 259 13.16 -18.72 16.46
CA LEU A 259 14.32 -18.22 17.21
C LEU A 259 15.63 -18.64 16.54
N GLU A 260 15.74 -19.88 16.06
CA GLU A 260 16.89 -20.38 15.29
C GLU A 260 17.16 -19.50 14.06
N ARG A 261 16.13 -19.13 13.30
CA ARG A 261 16.30 -18.25 12.14
C ARG A 261 16.74 -16.84 12.49
N VAL A 262 16.34 -16.34 13.66
CA VAL A 262 16.79 -15.04 14.15
C VAL A 262 18.25 -15.16 14.59
N GLU A 263 18.62 -16.19 15.34
CA GLU A 263 19.99 -16.47 15.77
C GLU A 263 20.97 -16.60 14.59
N ASP A 264 20.56 -17.29 13.54
CA ASP A 264 21.33 -17.43 12.29
C ASP A 264 21.40 -16.11 11.47
N GLY A 265 20.77 -15.02 11.93
CA GLY A 265 20.72 -13.74 11.23
C GLY A 265 19.89 -13.76 9.94
N LEU A 266 19.08 -14.80 9.74
CA LEU A 266 18.23 -14.98 8.56
C LEU A 266 16.94 -14.17 8.63
N LEU A 267 16.53 -13.75 9.83
CA LEU A 267 15.29 -13.03 10.10
C LEU A 267 15.51 -11.96 11.16
N GLN A 268 14.88 -10.79 10.99
CA GLN A 268 14.73 -9.81 12.08
C GLN A 268 13.25 -9.72 12.46
N LEU A 269 12.97 -9.74 13.76
CA LEU A 269 11.62 -9.85 14.33
C LEU A 269 11.38 -8.81 15.43
N TRP A 270 10.31 -8.03 15.27
CA TRP A 270 9.74 -7.17 16.30
C TRP A 270 8.41 -7.74 16.75
N ALA A 271 8.28 -8.09 18.03
CA ALA A 271 7.09 -8.72 18.61
C ALA A 271 6.77 -8.14 19.99
N GLN A 272 6.97 -6.83 20.17
CA GLN A 272 6.62 -6.13 21.41
C GLN A 272 5.10 -6.07 21.62
N ALA A 273 4.70 -5.81 22.86
CA ALA A 273 3.29 -5.63 23.22
C ALA A 273 2.38 -6.79 22.77
N ASN A 274 2.90 -8.02 22.83
CA ASN A 274 2.13 -9.25 22.66
C ASN A 274 1.86 -9.89 24.04
N PRO A 275 0.78 -10.66 24.22
CA PRO A 275 0.45 -11.34 25.48
C PRO A 275 1.33 -12.59 25.69
N LEU A 276 2.65 -12.44 25.64
CA LEU A 276 3.58 -13.55 25.78
C LEU A 276 3.50 -14.13 27.19
N THR A 277 3.41 -15.46 27.28
CA THR A 277 3.44 -16.16 28.57
C THR A 277 4.80 -15.98 29.25
N CYS A 278 4.81 -16.05 30.57
CA CYS A 278 6.06 -15.86 31.33
C CYS A 278 7.07 -16.98 31.12
N GLU A 279 6.59 -18.20 30.95
CA GLU A 279 7.43 -19.33 30.54
C GLU A 279 8.09 -19.04 29.18
N CYS A 280 7.31 -18.56 28.21
CA CYS A 280 7.85 -18.20 26.91
C CYS A 280 8.87 -17.06 27.00
N LEU A 281 8.57 -16.00 27.74
CA LEU A 281 9.48 -14.87 27.88
C LEU A 281 10.81 -15.29 28.51
N LYS A 282 10.76 -16.13 29.55
CA LYS A 282 11.96 -16.68 30.18
C LYS A 282 12.78 -17.50 29.19
N ARG A 283 12.12 -18.37 28.42
CA ARG A 283 12.77 -19.17 27.36
C ARG A 283 13.42 -18.28 26.30
N VAL A 284 12.72 -17.26 25.81
CA VAL A 284 13.26 -16.30 24.84
C VAL A 284 14.46 -15.58 25.43
N GLN A 285 14.43 -15.18 26.70
CA GLN A 285 15.56 -14.53 27.38
C GLN A 285 16.77 -15.45 27.57
N GLU A 286 16.56 -16.74 27.82
CA GLU A 286 17.64 -17.74 27.91
C GLU A 286 18.32 -17.99 26.55
N LEU A 287 17.55 -17.94 25.45
CA LEU A 287 18.06 -18.11 24.09
C LEU A 287 18.66 -16.83 23.50
N VAL A 288 18.15 -15.65 23.92
CA VAL A 288 18.72 -14.35 23.55
C VAL A 288 19.97 -14.09 24.38
N ASN A 289 21.08 -14.69 23.95
CA ASN A 289 22.40 -14.24 24.37
C ASN A 289 22.66 -12.80 23.86
N ASN A 290 23.74 -12.16 24.36
CA ASN A 290 24.13 -10.80 23.96
C ASN A 290 24.30 -10.60 22.43
N ASP A 291 24.38 -11.67 21.63
CA ASP A 291 24.65 -11.67 20.18
C ASP A 291 23.41 -11.38 19.29
N ILE A 292 22.19 -11.51 19.80
CA ILE A 292 20.94 -11.32 19.01
C ILE A 292 20.38 -9.88 19.15
N LYS A 293 21.13 -8.99 19.81
CA LYS A 293 20.68 -7.63 20.15
C LYS A 293 20.39 -6.80 18.90
N GLY A 294 19.12 -6.45 18.71
CA GLY A 294 18.64 -5.66 17.56
C GLY A 294 18.09 -6.48 16.40
N GLN A 295 18.21 -7.81 16.44
CA GLN A 295 17.54 -8.73 15.51
C GLN A 295 16.21 -9.25 16.08
N LEU A 296 16.13 -9.41 17.40
CA LEU A 296 14.89 -9.74 18.11
C LEU A 296 14.53 -8.63 19.10
N ASN A 297 13.31 -8.13 19.02
CA ASN A 297 12.79 -7.14 19.96
C ASN A 297 11.44 -7.58 20.51
N VAL A 298 11.42 -7.97 21.78
CA VAL A 298 10.30 -8.68 22.40
C VAL A 298 9.98 -8.06 23.75
N SER A 299 8.69 -7.83 24.00
CA SER A 299 8.18 -7.44 25.30
C SER A 299 6.74 -7.95 25.45
N THR A 300 6.37 -8.27 26.69
CA THR A 300 5.01 -8.72 27.02
C THR A 300 4.16 -7.54 27.50
N THR A 301 2.85 -7.61 27.28
CA THR A 301 1.88 -6.63 27.83
C THR A 301 1.63 -6.81 29.33
N LEU A 302 1.99 -7.96 29.92
CA LEU A 302 1.73 -8.29 31.32
C LEU A 302 3.04 -8.59 32.07
N PRO A 303 3.39 -7.88 33.15
CA PRO A 303 4.58 -8.16 33.94
C PRO A 303 4.53 -9.57 34.55
N CYS A 304 5.60 -10.33 34.39
CA CYS A 304 5.69 -11.68 34.97
C CYS A 304 5.81 -11.69 36.50
N ASP A 305 6.17 -10.56 37.09
CA ASP A 305 6.37 -10.41 38.55
C ASP A 305 5.05 -10.29 39.34
N LEU A 306 3.89 -10.27 38.67
CA LEU A 306 2.58 -10.18 39.35
C LEU A 306 2.00 -11.53 39.79
N PHE A 307 2.64 -12.65 39.44
CA PHE A 307 2.18 -14.01 39.80
C PHE A 307 3.05 -14.71 40.86
N SER A 308 4.14 -14.09 41.31
CA SER A 308 5.03 -14.64 42.35
C SER A 308 4.57 -14.35 43.79
N SER A 309 3.44 -13.67 43.99
CA SER A 309 2.92 -13.26 45.31
C SER A 309 1.69 -14.06 45.80
N PHE A 310 1.28 -15.11 45.09
CA PHE A 310 0.16 -15.99 45.49
C PHE A 310 0.55 -17.47 45.50
N PHE A 311 1.58 -17.84 46.26
CA PHE A 311 1.77 -19.19 46.80
C PHE A 311 2.50 -19.11 48.14
#